data_AF-A0A9P4WDD3-F1
#
_entry.id   AF-A0A9P4WDD3-F1
#
_cell.length_a   1.000
_cell.length_b   1.000
_cell.length_c   1.000
_cell.angle_alpha   90.00
_cell.angle_beta   90.00
_cell.angle_gamma   90.00
#
_symmetry.space_group_name_H-M   'P 1'
#
loop_
_entity.id
_entity.type
_entity.pdbx_description
1 polymer ?
#
loop_
_entity_poly.entity_id
_entity_poly.type
_entity_poly.pdbx_seq_one_letter_code
_entity_poly.pdbx_strand_id
1 'polypeptide(L)'
;MDNCCGDHPGNGDIPQTGLVSLTPANSKNKLYFMWDFVLRSFQFLAARVDPRDPIRSEMFEDIVGRGAMAKSLIQDETGKLEAMNASVGYSHDEGVEFTDEIKTAAVRLMDIPEPE
;
A
#
# COMPACT_ATOMS: atom_id res chain seq x y z
N MET A 1 -8.09 -28.10 51.96
CA MET A 1 -8.36 -28.71 50.64
C MET A 1 -8.65 -27.57 49.67
N ASP A 2 -7.75 -26.59 49.55
CA ASP A 2 -6.51 -26.59 48.73
C ASP A 2 -6.88 -26.38 47.24
N ASN A 3 -6.92 -25.14 46.74
CA ASN A 3 -5.83 -24.28 46.25
C ASN A 3 -5.27 -24.73 44.89
N CYS A 4 -5.35 -23.86 43.88
CA CYS A 4 -4.26 -23.57 42.92
C CYS A 4 -4.62 -22.44 41.94
N CYS A 5 -3.62 -21.56 41.72
CA CYS A 5 -3.53 -20.43 40.78
C CYS A 5 -4.25 -19.16 41.25
N GLY A 6 -3.62 -18.20 41.93
CA GLY A 6 -2.25 -17.73 41.85
C GLY A 6 -2.27 -16.29 41.31
N ASP A 7 -2.14 -15.32 42.21
CA ASP A 7 -1.99 -13.89 41.92
C ASP A 7 -0.96 -13.62 40.83
N HIS A 8 -1.34 -12.86 39.80
CA HIS A 8 -0.41 -12.16 38.91
C HIS A 8 -0.76 -10.67 38.81
N PRO A 9 0.26 -9.79 38.90
CA PRO A 9 0.09 -8.36 39.15
C PRO A 9 -0.41 -7.62 37.91
N GLY A 10 -1.04 -6.47 38.15
CA GLY A 10 -1.64 -5.61 37.14
C GLY A 10 -0.76 -5.39 35.92
N ASN A 11 -1.30 -5.71 34.76
CA ASN A 11 -0.80 -5.20 33.48
C ASN A 11 -1.06 -3.69 33.48
N GLY A 12 -0.05 -2.94 33.91
CA GLY A 12 0.06 -1.53 33.61
C GLY A 12 -0.02 -1.34 32.10
N ASP A 13 -0.78 -0.33 31.70
CA ASP A 13 -0.90 0.15 30.34
C ASP A 13 0.50 0.39 29.75
N ILE A 14 0.97 -0.55 28.93
CA ILE A 14 2.08 -0.28 28.02
C ILE A 14 1.47 0.56 26.90
N PRO A 15 1.87 1.83 26.72
CA PRO A 15 1.45 2.56 25.54
C PRO A 15 2.08 1.85 24.34
N GLN A 16 1.25 1.24 23.48
CA GLN A 16 1.67 0.75 22.18
C GLN A 16 1.94 1.95 21.25
N THR A 17 2.97 2.73 21.57
CA THR A 17 3.62 3.60 20.60
C THR A 17 4.73 2.79 19.95
N GLY A 18 4.48 2.25 18.74
CA GLY A 18 5.59 1.76 17.91
C GLY A 18 5.40 0.48 17.10
N LEU A 19 4.19 -0.06 16.95
CA LEU A 19 3.96 -1.13 15.98
C LEU A 19 2.86 -0.71 15.02
N VAL A 20 3.24 -0.35 13.80
CA VAL A 20 2.35 -0.50 12.64
C VAL A 20 1.85 -1.94 12.72
N SER A 21 0.59 -2.10 13.06
CA SER A 21 0.08 -3.37 13.55
C SER A 21 0.33 -4.47 12.51
N LEU A 22 1.12 -5.47 12.89
CA LEU A 22 1.26 -6.76 12.20
C LEU A 22 -0.05 -7.59 12.26
N THR A 23 -1.19 -6.96 12.56
CA THR A 23 -2.51 -7.51 12.28
C THR A 23 -2.52 -7.84 10.79
N PRO A 24 -2.89 -9.06 10.38
CA PRO A 24 -2.91 -9.39 8.96
C PRO A 24 -3.75 -8.33 8.25
N ALA A 25 -3.30 -8.00 7.04
CA ALA A 25 -4.04 -7.27 6.02
C ALA A 25 -5.32 -8.02 5.60
N ASN A 26 -6.18 -8.33 6.56
CA ASN A 26 -7.44 -9.07 6.43
C ASN A 26 -8.61 -8.11 6.19
N SER A 27 -8.44 -6.83 6.49
CA SER A 27 -9.34 -5.79 6.01
C SER A 27 -8.97 -5.50 4.55
N LYS A 28 -9.88 -5.83 3.62
CA LYS A 28 -9.80 -5.38 2.23
C LYS A 28 -10.03 -3.86 2.20
N ASN A 29 -8.99 -3.12 2.56
CA ASN A 29 -8.96 -1.66 2.61
C ASN A 29 -8.08 -1.06 1.50
N LYS A 30 -8.16 0.26 1.35
CA LYS A 30 -7.48 1.02 0.31
C LYS A 30 -5.96 0.97 0.37
N LEU A 31 -5.40 0.87 1.57
CA LEU A 31 -3.95 0.68 1.73
C LEU A 31 -3.52 -0.68 1.17
N TYR A 32 -4.26 -1.75 1.50
CA TYR A 32 -3.97 -3.08 0.98
C TYR A 32 -4.16 -3.17 -0.53
N PHE A 33 -5.22 -2.54 -1.06
CA PHE A 33 -5.43 -2.45 -2.51
C PHE A 33 -4.25 -1.78 -3.21
N MET A 34 -3.81 -0.61 -2.72
CA MET A 34 -2.68 0.10 -3.33
C MET A 34 -1.37 -0.66 -3.19
N TRP A 35 -1.12 -1.31 -2.04
CA TRP A 35 0.04 -2.18 -1.85
C TRP A 35 0.09 -3.30 -2.89
N ASP A 36 -1.02 -4.01 -3.08
CA ASP A 36 -1.15 -5.11 -4.04
C ASP A 36 -1.04 -4.62 -5.50
N PHE A 37 -1.64 -3.47 -5.83
CA PHE A 37 -1.51 -2.85 -7.14
C PHE A 37 -0.06 -2.47 -7.48
N VAL A 38 0.65 -1.82 -6.55
CA VAL A 38 2.05 -1.43 -6.73
C VAL A 38 2.96 -2.65 -6.79
N LEU A 39 2.73 -3.65 -5.93
CA LEU A 39 3.50 -4.89 -5.92
C LEU A 39 3.39 -5.64 -7.25
N ARG A 40 2.18 -5.78 -7.81
CA ARG A 40 2.00 -6.40 -9.13
C ARG A 40 2.68 -5.60 -10.24
N SER A 41 2.63 -4.27 -10.17
CA SER A 41 3.32 -3.40 -11.11
C SER A 41 4.84 -3.64 -11.07
N PHE A 42 5.42 -3.76 -9.88
CA PHE A 42 6.84 -4.12 -9.72
C PHE A 42 7.17 -5.50 -10.27
N GLN A 43 6.32 -6.50 -10.04
CA GLN A 43 6.51 -7.85 -10.60
C GLN A 43 6.52 -7.84 -12.13
N PHE A 44 5.63 -7.06 -12.77
CA PHE A 44 5.65 -6.89 -14.22
C PHE A 44 6.92 -6.18 -14.71
N LEU A 45 7.35 -5.12 -14.03
CA LEU A 45 8.60 -4.43 -14.33
C LEU A 45 9.78 -5.42 -14.30
N ALA A 46 9.93 -6.18 -13.21
CA ALA A 46 11.03 -7.12 -13.03
C ALA A 46 11.01 -8.29 -14.02
N ALA A 47 9.84 -8.75 -14.44
CA ALA A 47 9.70 -9.93 -15.30
C ALA A 47 9.68 -9.62 -16.79
N ARG A 48 9.29 -8.39 -17.19
CA ARG A 48 8.91 -8.10 -18.58
C ARG A 48 9.54 -6.83 -19.16
N VAL A 49 10.31 -6.07 -18.39
CA VAL A 49 11.06 -4.92 -18.88
C VAL A 49 12.54 -5.26 -18.88
N ASP A 50 13.19 -5.14 -20.03
CA ASP A 50 14.65 -5.25 -20.11
C ASP A 50 15.26 -3.98 -19.48
N PRO A 51 16.03 -4.08 -18.39
CA PRO A 51 16.64 -2.91 -17.78
C PRO A 51 17.68 -2.21 -18.68
N ARG A 52 18.16 -2.86 -19.75
CA ARG A 52 19.11 -2.26 -20.70
C ARG A 52 18.44 -1.47 -21.83
N ASP A 53 17.21 -1.82 -22.18
CA ASP A 53 16.39 -1.11 -23.17
C ASP A 53 14.93 -1.09 -22.71
N PRO A 54 14.64 -0.34 -21.63
CA PRO A 54 13.32 -0.38 -21.01
C PRO A 54 12.27 0.20 -21.96
N ILE A 55 12.57 1.28 -22.67
CA ILE A 55 11.63 1.98 -23.55
C ILE A 55 11.08 1.07 -24.66
N ARG A 56 11.90 0.17 -25.20
CA ARG A 56 11.47 -0.77 -26.24
C ARG A 56 10.82 -2.04 -25.72
N SER A 57 10.78 -2.23 -24.40
CA SER A 57 10.11 -3.38 -23.82
C SER A 57 8.58 -3.20 -23.94
N GLU A 58 7.89 -4.22 -24.41
CA GLU A 58 6.43 -4.20 -24.65
C GLU A 58 5.64 -3.76 -23.40
N MET A 59 6.13 -4.08 -22.20
CA MET A 59 5.45 -3.75 -20.94
C MET A 59 5.77 -2.36 -20.39
N PHE A 60 6.75 -1.64 -20.94
CA PHE A 60 7.24 -0.40 -20.32
C PHE A 60 6.18 0.70 -20.26
N GLU A 61 5.44 0.92 -21.34
CA GLU A 61 4.35 1.91 -21.36
C GLU A 61 3.25 1.59 -20.35
N ASP A 62 2.89 0.30 -20.18
CA ASP A 62 1.92 -0.13 -19.16
C ASP A 62 2.44 0.12 -17.74
N ILE A 63 3.74 -0.11 -17.48
CA ILE A 63 4.35 0.18 -16.19
C ILE A 63 4.33 1.68 -15.88
N VAL A 64 4.66 2.52 -16.86
CA VAL A 64 4.56 3.99 -16.74
C VAL A 64 3.11 4.40 -16.45
N GLY A 65 2.14 3.81 -17.18
CA GLY A 65 0.71 4.03 -16.95
C GLY A 65 0.25 3.61 -15.56
N ARG A 66 0.73 2.47 -15.05
CA ARG A 66 0.46 1.99 -13.68
C ARG A 66 1.06 2.91 -12.63
N GLY A 67 2.29 3.41 -12.85
CA GLY A 67 2.91 4.40 -11.96
C GLY A 67 2.08 5.70 -11.87
N ALA A 68 1.63 6.21 -13.02
CA ALA A 68 0.79 7.40 -13.08
C ALA A 68 -0.57 7.18 -12.41
N MET A 69 -1.18 6.02 -12.61
CA MET A 69 -2.42 5.63 -11.96
C MET A 69 -2.26 5.52 -10.44
N ALA A 70 -1.19 4.87 -9.96
CA ALA A 70 -0.90 4.77 -8.53
C ALA A 70 -0.74 6.14 -7.89
N LYS A 71 0.01 7.05 -8.53
CA LYS A 71 0.14 8.44 -8.09
C LYS A 71 -1.22 9.14 -8.00
N SER A 72 -2.04 9.04 -9.05
CA SER A 72 -3.38 9.66 -9.06
C SER A 72 -4.29 9.13 -7.97
N LEU A 73 -4.23 7.84 -7.64
CA LEU A 73 -5.09 7.21 -6.64
C LEU A 73 -4.65 7.51 -5.21
N ILE A 74 -3.34 7.54 -4.94
CA ILE A 74 -2.82 7.87 -3.60
C ILE A 74 -3.07 9.34 -3.24
N GLN A 75 -3.05 10.22 -4.25
CA GLN A 75 -3.29 11.66 -4.09
C GLN A 75 -4.77 12.04 -4.22
N ASP A 76 -5.65 11.07 -4.47
CA ASP A 76 -7.05 11.35 -4.64
C ASP A 76 -7.70 11.73 -3.30
N GLU A 77 -8.41 12.86 -3.30
CA GLU A 77 -9.23 13.32 -2.17
C GLU A 77 -10.72 13.31 -2.52
N THR A 78 -11.09 12.81 -3.72
CA THR A 78 -12.47 12.85 -4.24
C THR A 78 -13.27 11.57 -4.01
N GLY A 79 -12.64 10.49 -3.56
CA GLY A 79 -13.28 9.20 -3.31
C GLY A 79 -13.21 8.22 -4.49
N LYS A 80 -12.39 8.51 -5.51
CA LYS A 80 -12.19 7.68 -6.69
C LYS A 80 -11.54 6.35 -6.34
N LEU A 81 -10.56 6.34 -5.43
CA LEU A 81 -9.93 5.11 -4.98
C LEU A 81 -10.93 4.22 -4.26
N GLU A 82 -11.71 4.78 -3.35
CA GLU A 82 -12.76 4.11 -2.59
C GLU A 82 -13.84 3.53 -3.53
N ALA A 83 -14.26 4.29 -4.55
CA ALA A 83 -15.19 3.81 -5.57
C ALA A 83 -14.62 2.63 -6.37
N MET A 84 -13.34 2.69 -6.72
CA MET A 84 -12.66 1.63 -7.46
C MET A 84 -12.48 0.38 -6.61
N ASN A 85 -12.11 0.55 -5.35
CA ASN A 85 -11.99 -0.51 -4.35
C ASN A 85 -13.31 -1.24 -4.14
N ALA A 86 -14.40 -0.48 -3.95
CA ALA A 86 -15.73 -1.04 -3.73
C ALA A 86 -16.15 -1.95 -4.90
N SER A 87 -15.78 -1.58 -6.15
CA SER A 87 -16.10 -2.36 -7.35
C SER A 87 -15.45 -3.76 -7.38
N VAL A 88 -14.34 -3.94 -6.65
CA VAL A 88 -13.59 -5.20 -6.55
C VAL A 88 -13.69 -5.85 -5.17
N GLY A 89 -14.65 -5.40 -4.35
CA GLY A 89 -14.96 -5.97 -3.04
C GLY A 89 -14.02 -5.54 -1.92
N TYR A 90 -13.31 -4.42 -2.09
CA TYR A 90 -12.58 -3.72 -1.03
C TYR A 90 -13.46 -2.58 -0.49
N SER A 91 -13.92 -2.71 0.75
CA SER A 91 -14.92 -1.81 1.32
C SER A 91 -14.73 -1.55 2.83
N HIS A 92 -13.61 -2.00 3.40
CA HIS A 92 -13.34 -1.88 4.84
C HIS A 92 -12.37 -0.72 5.11
N ASP A 93 -12.69 0.45 4.58
CA ASP A 93 -11.83 1.65 4.61
C ASP A 93 -12.00 2.51 5.88
N GLU A 94 -12.86 2.10 6.82
CA GLU A 94 -13.16 2.88 8.03
C GLU A 94 -11.88 3.25 8.80
N GLY A 95 -11.58 4.56 8.84
CA GLY A 95 -10.42 5.12 9.54
C GLY A 95 -9.06 4.86 8.88
N VAL A 96 -9.03 4.29 7.68
CA VAL A 96 -7.78 4.05 6.94
C VAL A 96 -7.55 5.21 5.98
N GLU A 97 -6.48 5.97 6.23
CA GLU A 97 -6.03 7.07 5.37
C GLU A 97 -4.56 6.92 4.99
N PHE A 98 -4.18 7.43 3.81
CA PHE A 98 -2.75 7.57 3.50
C PHE A 98 -2.14 8.66 4.37
N THR A 99 -1.02 8.32 5.00
CA THR A 99 -0.21 9.30 5.73
C THR A 99 0.45 10.27 4.76
N ASP A 100 0.87 11.43 5.27
CA ASP A 100 1.60 12.44 4.48
C ASP A 100 2.90 11.89 3.90
N GLU A 101 3.53 10.92 4.57
CA GLU A 101 4.70 10.21 4.07
C GLU A 101 4.40 9.48 2.75
N ILE A 102 3.31 8.70 2.71
CA ILE A 102 2.89 7.97 1.52
C ILE A 102 2.48 8.94 0.40
N LYS A 103 1.73 10.00 0.74
CA LYS A 103 1.34 11.04 -0.22
C LYS A 103 2.55 11.75 -0.82
N THR A 104 3.57 12.03 -0.02
CA THR A 104 4.83 12.65 -0.46
C THR A 104 5.64 11.71 -1.35
N ALA A 105 5.73 10.43 -0.97
CA ALA A 105 6.40 9.42 -1.80
C ALA A 105 5.71 9.28 -3.17
N ALA A 106 4.38 9.33 -3.22
CA ALA A 106 3.62 9.21 -4.46
C ALA A 106 3.88 10.36 -5.45
N VAL A 107 4.23 11.57 -4.97
CA VAL A 107 4.64 12.68 -5.86
C VAL A 107 5.78 12.25 -6.78
N ARG A 108 6.72 11.44 -6.27
CA ARG A 108 7.96 11.03 -6.93
C ARG A 108 7.83 9.80 -7.84
N LEU A 109 6.69 9.11 -7.84
CA LEU A 109 6.47 7.86 -8.60
C LEU A 109 6.73 7.98 -10.11
N MET A 110 6.70 9.19 -10.65
CA MET A 110 6.86 9.49 -12.07
C MET A 110 8.03 10.42 -12.36
N ASP A 111 8.93 10.63 -11.39
CA ASP A 111 10.19 11.36 -11.62
C ASP A 111 11.17 10.43 -12.35
N ILE A 112 10.84 10.08 -13.59
CA ILE A 112 11.70 9.29 -14.47
C ILE A 112 12.70 10.28 -15.08
N PRO A 113 14.01 10.12 -14.82
CA PRO A 113 15.01 10.98 -15.44
C PRO A 113 14.96 10.80 -16.96
N GLU A 114 14.93 11.91 -17.70
CA GLU A 114 15.01 11.86 -19.16
C GLU A 114 16.39 11.31 -19.59
N PRO A 115 16.45 10.49 -20.65
CA PRO A 115 17.73 10.05 -21.19
C PRO A 115 18.49 11.25 -21.78
N GLU A 116 19.76 11.39 -21.40
CA GLU A 116 20.71 12.35 -22.01
C GLU A 116 21.03 12.03 -23.48
#